data_AF-A0A1C2D931-F1
#
_entry.id   AF-A0A1C2D931-F1
#
_cell.length_a   1.000
_cell.length_b   1.000
_cell.length_c   1.000
_cell.angle_alpha   90.00
_cell.angle_beta   90.00
_cell.angle_gamma   90.00
#
_symmetry.space_group_name_H-M   'P 1'
#
loop_
_entity.id
_entity.type
_entity.pdbx_description
1 polymer ?
#
loop_
_entity_poly.entity_id
_entity_poly.type
_entity_poly.pdbx_seq_one_letter_code
_entity_poly.pdbx_strand_id
1 'polypeptide(L)'
;MTSKLRIAAAQPVANSRSLILDWNNGKRHTVDLSAYIDQFEALTPLKDETLFGQVTLGDWGFDVSWGNDIELSASTLHRLALELAGEVMPTRDFKQWMAKNNLSLSAAAIELGFTRRTITAYSSGAALIPKHVALACRGWEYEHSPR
;
A
#
# COMPACT_ATOMS: atom_id res chain seq x y z
N MET A 1 -1.06 0.67 -25.43
CA MET A 1 -1.93 0.15 -24.35
C MET A 1 -1.03 -0.34 -23.22
N THR A 2 -0.93 0.38 -22.12
CA THR A 2 -0.24 -0.13 -20.92
C THR A 2 -1.06 -1.31 -20.41
N SER A 3 -0.51 -2.53 -20.50
CA SER A 3 -1.12 -3.72 -19.89
C SER A 3 -1.43 -3.42 -18.43
N LYS A 4 -2.58 -3.89 -17.92
CA LYS A 4 -2.79 -3.94 -16.46
C LYS A 4 -1.60 -4.68 -15.83
N LEU A 5 -1.14 -4.16 -14.69
CA LEU A 5 -0.09 -4.77 -13.90
C LEU A 5 -0.58 -6.13 -13.41
N ARG A 6 0.25 -7.17 -13.58
CA ARG A 6 -0.03 -8.54 -13.17
C ARG A 6 1.16 -9.12 -12.44
N ILE A 7 0.89 -10.00 -11.49
CA ILE A 7 1.89 -10.83 -10.84
C ILE A 7 2.27 -11.94 -11.82
N ALA A 8 3.55 -12.04 -12.14
CA ALA A 8 4.13 -13.08 -12.99
C ALA A 8 4.62 -14.28 -12.16
N ALA A 9 5.09 -14.04 -10.95
CA ALA A 9 5.40 -15.08 -9.97
C ALA A 9 5.25 -14.55 -8.54
N ALA A 10 4.87 -15.43 -7.62
CA ALA A 10 4.81 -15.14 -6.19
C ALA A 10 5.49 -16.28 -5.42
N GLN A 11 6.38 -15.94 -4.50
CA GLN A 11 7.16 -16.91 -3.72
C GLN A 11 7.17 -16.48 -2.26
N PRO A 12 6.92 -17.38 -1.30
CA PRO A 12 7.05 -17.07 0.11
C PRO A 12 8.54 -16.99 0.49
N VAL A 13 8.88 -16.07 1.39
CA VAL A 13 10.21 -15.99 1.99
C VAL A 13 10.23 -16.85 3.24
N ALA A 14 11.14 -17.82 3.29
CA ALA A 14 11.26 -18.76 4.41
C ALA A 14 11.36 -18.05 5.77
N ASN A 15 10.68 -18.60 6.78
CA ASN A 15 10.64 -18.10 8.17
C ASN A 15 10.20 -16.62 8.28
N SER A 16 9.31 -16.17 7.40
CA SER A 16 8.78 -14.81 7.42
C SER A 16 7.37 -14.75 6.84
N ARG A 17 6.68 -13.63 7.02
CA ARG A 17 5.40 -13.31 6.34
C ARG A 17 5.60 -12.45 5.10
N SER A 18 6.73 -12.63 4.42
CA SER A 18 7.05 -11.88 3.22
C SER A 18 6.81 -12.68 1.94
N LEU A 19 6.36 -11.99 0.90
CA LEU A 19 6.27 -12.51 -0.46
C LEU A 19 7.27 -11.80 -1.37
N ILE A 20 7.99 -12.56 -2.19
CA ILE A 20 8.70 -12.04 -3.36
C ILE A 20 7.73 -12.10 -4.53
N LEU A 21 7.49 -10.95 -5.14
CA LEU A 21 6.57 -10.77 -6.27
C LEU A 21 7.34 -10.29 -7.49
N ASP A 22 7.28 -11.08 -8.55
CA ASP A 22 7.70 -10.68 -9.89
C ASP A 22 6.51 -10.15 -10.66
N TRP A 23 6.69 -9.02 -11.33
CA TRP A 23 5.63 -8.36 -12.07
C TRP A 23 5.84 -8.54 -13.58
N ASN A 24 4.75 -8.53 -14.34
CA ASN A 24 4.80 -8.64 -15.81
C ASN A 24 5.54 -7.50 -16.52
N ASN A 25 5.91 -6.44 -15.80
CA ASN A 25 6.75 -5.33 -16.30
C ASN A 25 8.24 -5.50 -15.95
N GLY A 26 8.65 -6.65 -15.41
CA GLY A 26 10.04 -6.95 -15.04
C GLY A 26 10.49 -6.39 -13.69
N LYS A 27 9.63 -5.67 -12.96
CA LYS A 27 9.93 -5.28 -11.58
C LYS A 27 9.84 -6.47 -10.63
N ARG A 28 10.59 -6.40 -9.53
CA ARG A 28 10.53 -7.33 -8.41
C ARG A 28 10.35 -6.54 -7.12
N HIS A 29 9.44 -7.00 -6.25
CA HIS A 29 9.22 -6.41 -4.94
C HIS A 29 9.15 -7.50 -3.87
N THR A 30 9.70 -7.23 -2.69
CA THR A 30 9.47 -8.04 -1.48
C THR A 30 8.45 -7.31 -0.62
N VAL A 31 7.35 -7.96 -0.28
CA VAL A 31 6.24 -7.38 0.48
C VAL A 31 6.10 -8.13 1.80
N ASP A 32 6.36 -7.45 2.91
CA ASP A 32 6.09 -7.98 4.25
C ASP A 32 4.60 -7.77 4.59
N LEU A 33 3.90 -8.85 4.87
CA LEU A 33 2.48 -8.88 5.21
C LEU A 33 2.22 -8.98 6.71
N SER A 34 3.25 -9.05 7.56
CA SER A 34 3.11 -9.26 9.01
C SER A 34 2.11 -8.29 9.66
N ALA A 35 2.30 -6.99 9.43
CA ALA A 35 1.44 -5.96 10.00
C ALA A 35 -0.02 -6.03 9.47
N TYR A 36 -0.22 -6.48 8.24
CA TYR A 36 -1.55 -6.64 7.64
C TYR A 36 -2.25 -7.89 8.20
N ILE A 37 -1.52 -8.99 8.37
CA ILE A 37 -2.02 -10.22 8.99
C ILE A 37 -2.43 -9.96 10.45
N ASP A 38 -1.71 -9.12 11.17
CA ASP A 38 -2.07 -8.72 12.53
C ASP A 38 -3.25 -7.73 12.59
N GLN A 39 -3.41 -6.89 11.57
CA GLN A 39 -4.44 -5.87 11.53
C GLN A 39 -5.83 -6.41 11.13
N PHE A 40 -5.89 -7.39 10.21
CA PHE A 40 -7.14 -7.85 9.61
C PHE A 40 -7.48 -9.27 10.03
N GLU A 41 -8.60 -9.44 10.75
CA GLU A 41 -9.03 -10.75 11.27
C GLU A 41 -9.16 -11.81 10.17
N ALA A 42 -9.63 -11.43 8.98
CA ALA A 42 -9.74 -12.32 7.82
C ALA A 42 -8.41 -12.93 7.36
N LEU A 43 -7.28 -12.31 7.69
CA LEU A 43 -5.94 -12.79 7.36
C LEU A 43 -5.29 -13.60 8.50
N THR A 44 -5.94 -13.73 9.65
CA THR A 44 -5.41 -14.47 10.81
C THR A 44 -4.92 -15.88 10.48
N PRO A 45 -5.58 -16.67 9.60
CA PRO A 45 -5.09 -18.00 9.24
C PRO A 45 -3.68 -17.98 8.63
N LEU A 46 -3.30 -16.88 7.97
CA LEU A 46 -1.96 -16.69 7.41
C LEU A 46 -0.86 -16.50 8.47
N LYS A 47 -1.19 -16.56 9.77
CA LYS A 47 -0.24 -16.75 10.87
C LYS A 47 0.28 -18.17 10.99
N ASP A 48 -0.29 -19.15 10.29
CA ASP A 48 0.32 -20.46 10.13
C ASP A 48 1.38 -20.39 9.01
N GLU A 49 2.64 -20.71 9.30
CA GLU A 49 3.73 -20.72 8.31
C GLU A 49 3.50 -21.74 7.21
N THR A 50 2.89 -22.88 7.55
CA THR A 50 2.58 -23.95 6.61
C THR A 50 1.54 -23.49 5.61
N LEU A 51 0.48 -22.81 6.09
CA LEU A 51 -0.52 -22.22 5.21
C LEU A 51 0.10 -21.11 4.37
N PHE A 52 0.83 -20.17 4.98
CA PHE A 52 1.44 -19.05 4.25
C PHE A 52 2.41 -19.50 3.14
N GLY A 53 3.13 -20.60 3.37
CA GLY A 53 4.00 -21.22 2.37
C GLY A 53 3.26 -21.79 1.15
N GLN A 54 1.95 -22.00 1.23
CA GLN A 54 1.11 -22.50 0.14
C GLN A 54 0.57 -21.40 -0.77
N VAL A 55 1.20 -20.22 -0.77
CA VAL A 55 0.80 -19.14 -1.69
C VAL A 55 0.79 -19.63 -3.13
N THR A 56 -0.30 -19.38 -3.82
CA THR A 56 -0.48 -19.71 -5.24
C THR A 56 -0.83 -18.45 -6.00
N LEU A 57 -0.39 -18.40 -7.25
CA LEU A 57 -0.76 -17.34 -8.18
C LEU A 57 -2.11 -17.68 -8.81
N GLY A 58 -3.07 -16.74 -8.81
CA GLY A 58 -4.32 -16.92 -9.55
C GLY A 58 -4.10 -17.01 -11.06
N ASP A 59 -5.01 -17.66 -11.78
CA ASP A 59 -4.87 -18.03 -13.20
C ASP A 59 -4.45 -16.90 -14.13
N TRP A 60 -4.84 -15.66 -13.80
CA TRP A 60 -4.58 -14.48 -14.61
C TRP A 60 -3.56 -13.51 -14.00
N GLY A 61 -2.98 -13.86 -12.85
CA GLY A 61 -2.00 -13.03 -12.13
C GLY A 61 -2.58 -11.74 -11.55
N PHE A 62 -3.88 -11.70 -11.25
CA PHE A 62 -4.54 -10.54 -10.63
C PHE A 62 -4.61 -10.61 -9.12
N ASP A 63 -4.16 -11.72 -8.54
CA ASP A 63 -4.23 -12.03 -7.13
C ASP A 63 -3.26 -13.17 -6.80
N VAL A 64 -2.98 -13.32 -5.51
CA VAL A 64 -2.44 -14.54 -4.94
C VAL A 64 -3.44 -15.09 -3.94
N SER A 65 -3.49 -16.41 -3.78
CA SER A 65 -4.39 -17.09 -2.85
C SER A 65 -3.66 -18.12 -2.00
N TRP A 66 -4.25 -18.42 -0.85
CA TRP A 66 -3.80 -19.50 0.05
C TRP A 66 -4.87 -20.59 0.20
N GLY A 67 -5.85 -20.64 -0.71
CA GLY A 67 -7.09 -21.38 -0.50
C GLY A 67 -7.96 -20.76 0.60
N ASN A 68 -9.01 -21.49 1.01
CA ASN A 68 -9.92 -21.11 2.11
C ASN A 68 -10.47 -19.67 2.01
N ASP A 69 -10.79 -19.22 0.80
CA ASP A 69 -11.32 -17.87 0.53
C ASP A 69 -10.39 -16.71 0.93
N ILE A 70 -9.08 -16.97 1.12
CA ILE A 70 -8.08 -15.95 1.39
C ILE A 70 -7.32 -15.61 0.10
N GLU A 71 -7.55 -14.39 -0.39
CA GLU A 71 -6.89 -13.83 -1.56
C GLU A 71 -6.39 -12.41 -1.29
N LEU A 72 -5.28 -12.04 -1.94
CA LEU A 72 -4.78 -10.67 -1.98
C LEU A 72 -4.58 -10.23 -3.42
N SER A 73 -5.25 -9.14 -3.80
CA SER A 73 -5.18 -8.63 -5.16
C SER A 73 -3.78 -8.06 -5.50
N ALA A 74 -3.41 -8.18 -6.77
CA ALA A 74 -2.22 -7.58 -7.36
C ALA A 74 -2.15 -6.07 -7.13
N SER A 75 -3.29 -5.36 -7.19
CA SER A 75 -3.33 -3.93 -6.91
C SER A 75 -3.00 -3.61 -5.45
N THR A 76 -3.50 -4.42 -4.51
CA THR A 76 -3.19 -4.28 -3.08
C THR A 76 -1.72 -4.54 -2.85
N LEU A 77 -1.20 -5.68 -3.30
CA LEU A 77 0.20 -6.06 -3.13
C LEU A 77 1.16 -5.04 -3.77
N HIS A 78 0.80 -4.48 -4.93
CA HIS A 78 1.59 -3.44 -5.57
C HIS A 78 1.61 -2.16 -4.73
N ARG A 79 0.46 -1.72 -4.21
CA ARG A 79 0.41 -0.57 -3.29
C ARG A 79 1.30 -0.82 -2.07
N LEU A 80 1.23 -1.99 -1.45
CA LEU A 80 2.07 -2.33 -0.29
C LEU A 80 3.56 -2.28 -0.61
N ALA A 81 3.96 -2.82 -1.77
CA ALA A 81 5.34 -2.76 -2.22
C ALA A 81 5.84 -1.31 -2.33
N LEU A 82 5.03 -0.41 -2.90
CA LEU A 82 5.39 0.99 -3.06
C LEU A 82 5.45 1.72 -1.70
N GLU A 83 4.56 1.38 -0.77
CA GLU A 83 4.55 1.95 0.59
C GLU A 83 5.82 1.54 1.35
N LEU A 84 6.20 0.25 1.32
CA LEU A 84 7.41 -0.26 1.95
C LEU A 84 8.69 0.32 1.33
N ALA A 85 8.68 0.58 0.02
CA ALA A 85 9.78 1.25 -0.67
C ALA A 85 9.84 2.77 -0.40
N GLY A 86 8.84 3.34 0.29
CA GLY A 86 8.74 4.78 0.51
C GLY A 86 8.51 5.60 -0.77
N GLU A 87 8.02 4.95 -1.83
CA GLU A 87 7.66 5.61 -3.10
C GLU A 87 6.29 6.28 -3.02
N VAL A 88 5.41 5.78 -2.14
CA VAL A 88 4.10 6.36 -1.87
C VAL A 88 3.86 6.47 -0.36
N MET A 89 3.10 7.49 0.04
CA MET A 89 2.63 7.65 1.41
C MET A 89 1.40 6.76 1.64
N PRO A 90 1.33 6.00 2.74
CA PRO A 90 0.12 5.30 3.12
C PRO A 90 -1.05 6.28 3.33
N THR A 91 -2.23 5.91 2.82
CA THR A 91 -3.46 6.72 2.97
C THR A 91 -3.77 7.03 4.43
N ARG A 92 -3.51 6.09 5.35
CA ARG A 92 -3.74 6.27 6.78
C ARG A 92 -2.85 7.38 7.36
N ASP A 93 -1.59 7.45 6.92
CA ASP A 93 -0.63 8.45 7.39
C ASP A 93 -1.04 9.83 6.87
N PHE A 94 -1.54 9.92 5.64
CA PHE A 94 -2.06 11.17 5.08
C PHE A 94 -3.30 11.67 5.83
N LYS A 95 -4.23 10.76 6.16
CA LYS A 95 -5.38 11.10 7.02
C LYS A 95 -4.93 11.57 8.41
N GLN A 96 -3.95 10.88 9.00
CA GLN A 96 -3.42 11.24 10.31
C GLN A 96 -2.75 12.62 10.28
N TRP A 97 -1.98 12.93 9.23
CA TRP A 97 -1.41 14.25 9.01
C TRP A 97 -2.48 15.33 8.94
N MET A 98 -3.56 15.14 8.16
CA MET A 98 -4.66 16.12 8.12
C MET A 98 -5.33 16.28 9.50
N ALA A 99 -5.61 15.17 10.19
CA ALA A 99 -6.28 15.19 11.49
C ALA A 99 -5.42 15.88 12.57
N LYS A 100 -4.13 15.55 12.65
CA LYS A 100 -3.17 16.15 13.59
C LYS A 100 -3.06 17.66 13.40
N ASN A 101 -3.17 18.13 12.17
CA ASN A 101 -3.02 19.54 11.81
C ASN A 101 -4.37 20.27 11.64
N ASN A 102 -5.48 19.64 12.03
CA ASN A 102 -6.85 20.18 11.91
C ASN A 102 -7.23 20.66 10.50
N LEU A 103 -6.69 20.00 9.46
CA LEU A 103 -6.93 20.36 8.07
C LEU A 103 -8.17 19.66 7.53
N SER A 104 -9.11 20.44 7.00
CA SER A 104 -10.17 19.92 6.14
C SER A 104 -9.63 19.54 4.76
N LEU A 105 -10.38 18.77 3.97
CA LEU A 105 -10.01 18.45 2.58
C LEU A 105 -9.76 19.72 1.74
N SER A 106 -10.50 20.79 2.00
CA SER A 106 -10.34 22.06 1.29
C SER A 106 -9.10 22.82 1.76
N ALA A 107 -8.80 22.81 3.06
CA ALA A 107 -7.61 23.44 3.61
C ALA A 107 -6.34 22.73 3.11
N ALA A 108 -6.27 21.39 3.24
CA ALA A 108 -5.15 20.61 2.73
C ALA A 108 -4.92 20.79 1.22
N ALA A 109 -5.98 21.02 0.45
CA ALA A 109 -5.88 21.31 -0.98
C ALA A 109 -5.15 22.63 -1.24
N ILE A 110 -5.47 23.67 -0.47
CA ILE A 110 -4.81 24.98 -0.54
C ILE A 110 -3.34 24.84 -0.13
N GLU A 111 -3.08 24.26 1.05
CA GLU A 111 -1.73 24.15 1.62
C GLU A 111 -0.77 23.35 0.73
N LEU A 112 -1.26 22.27 0.12
CA LEU A 112 -0.43 21.40 -0.73
C LEU A 112 -0.47 21.79 -2.21
N GLY A 113 -1.21 22.84 -2.59
CA GLY A 113 -1.31 23.30 -3.99
C GLY A 113 -2.02 22.31 -4.92
N PHE A 114 -3.01 21.57 -4.42
CA PHE A 114 -3.79 20.60 -5.19
C PHE A 114 -5.27 20.99 -5.29
N THR A 115 -6.01 20.32 -6.17
CA THR A 115 -7.48 20.42 -6.15
C THR A 115 -8.05 19.65 -4.97
N ARG A 116 -9.21 20.09 -4.45
CA ARG A 116 -9.97 19.32 -3.43
C ARG A 116 -10.26 17.89 -3.90
N ARG A 117 -10.54 17.69 -5.19
CA ARG A 117 -10.76 16.36 -5.78
C ARG A 117 -9.53 15.45 -5.62
N THR A 118 -8.33 15.98 -5.85
CA THR A 118 -7.07 15.24 -5.67
C THR A 118 -6.88 14.83 -4.21
N ILE A 119 -7.09 15.76 -3.27
CA ILE A 119 -6.99 15.47 -1.83
C ILE A 119 -8.03 14.43 -1.41
N THR A 120 -9.26 14.51 -1.91
CA THR A 120 -10.29 13.48 -1.68
C THR A 120 -9.80 12.12 -2.17
N ALA A 121 -9.24 12.03 -3.38
CA ALA A 121 -8.75 10.77 -3.94
C ALA A 121 -7.59 10.17 -3.13
N TYR A 122 -6.69 11.00 -2.62
CA TYR A 122 -5.64 10.58 -1.70
C TYR A 122 -6.23 10.07 -0.38
N SER A 123 -7.11 10.86 0.25
CA SER A 123 -7.72 10.48 1.52
C SER A 123 -8.61 9.24 1.43
N SER A 124 -9.25 8.97 0.29
CA SER A 124 -10.08 7.78 0.13
C SER A 124 -9.29 6.54 -0.27
N GLY A 125 -8.01 6.70 -0.65
CA GLY A 125 -7.20 5.63 -1.24
C GLY A 125 -7.56 5.32 -2.69
N ALA A 126 -8.38 6.13 -3.35
CA ALA A 126 -8.69 6.00 -4.77
C ALA A 126 -7.50 6.35 -5.68
N ALA A 127 -6.53 7.11 -5.16
CA ALA A 127 -5.26 7.39 -5.82
C ALA A 127 -4.09 7.20 -4.86
N LEU A 128 -2.97 6.70 -5.38
CA LEU A 128 -1.71 6.63 -4.64
C LEU A 128 -1.18 8.02 -4.35
N ILE A 129 -0.59 8.20 -3.18
CA ILE A 129 -0.04 9.48 -2.73
C ILE A 129 1.46 9.50 -3.02
N PRO A 130 1.94 10.26 -4.02
CA PRO A 130 3.35 10.20 -4.42
C PRO A 130 4.31 10.66 -3.33
N LYS A 131 5.55 10.17 -3.35
CA LYS A 131 6.63 10.57 -2.43
C LYS A 131 6.80 12.09 -2.27
N HIS A 132 6.65 12.87 -3.34
CA HIS A 132 6.78 14.33 -3.25
C HIS A 132 5.66 14.98 -2.44
N VAL A 133 4.44 14.42 -2.47
CA VAL A 133 3.33 14.86 -1.60
C VAL A 133 3.64 14.50 -0.14
N ALA A 134 4.19 13.31 0.11
CA ALA A 134 4.64 12.91 1.44
C ALA A 134 5.73 13.84 2.01
N LEU A 135 6.63 14.32 1.15
CA LEU A 135 7.64 15.32 1.50
C LEU A 135 7.01 16.69 1.76
N ALA A 136 6.04 17.12 0.95
CA ALA A 136 5.31 18.35 1.15
C ALA A 136 4.55 18.38 2.49
N CYS A 137 3.88 17.29 2.87
CA CYS A 137 3.22 17.18 4.18
C CYS A 137 4.21 17.39 5.35
N ARG A 138 5.40 16.78 5.27
CA ARG A 138 6.45 16.94 6.28
C ARG A 138 7.06 18.34 6.28
N GLY A 139 7.28 18.92 5.10
CA GLY A 139 7.75 20.29 4.97
C GLY A 139 6.77 21.30 5.57
N TRP A 140 5.48 21.12 5.30
CA TRP A 140 4.42 21.93 5.89
C TRP A 140 4.41 21.85 7.42
N GLU A 141 4.53 20.65 8.01
CA GLU A 141 4.63 20.50 9.47
C GLU A 141 5.87 21.16 10.04
N TYR A 142 7.00 21.09 9.33
CA TYR A 142 8.24 21.73 9.75
C TYR A 142 8.11 23.26 9.76
N GLU A 143 7.41 23.85 8.79
CA GLU A 143 7.17 25.29 8.72
C GLU A 143 6.18 25.79 9.80
N HIS A 144 5.25 24.93 10.23
CA HIS A 144 4.19 25.27 11.19
C HIS A 144 4.45 24.78 12.62
N SER A 145 5.54 24.03 12.85
CA SER A 145 5.93 23.62 14.20
C SER A 145 6.52 24.82 14.95
N PRO A 146 6.10 25.08 16.21
CA PRO A 146 6.72 26.11 17.03
C PRO A 146 8.21 25.78 17.20
N ARG A 147 9.08 26.73 16.87
CA ARG A 147 10.53 26.64 17.08
C ARG A 147 10.87 26.67 18.56
#